data_AF-A0A7J4VG51-F1
#
_entry.id   AF-A0A7J4VG51-F1
#
_cell.length_a   1.000
_cell.length_b   1.000
_cell.length_c   1.000
_cell.angle_alpha   90.00
_cell.angle_beta   90.00
_cell.angle_gamma   90.00
#
_symmetry.space_group_name_H-M   'P 1'
#
loop_
_entity.id
_entity.type
_entity.pdbx_description
1 polymer ?
#
loop_
_entity_poly.entity_id
_entity_poly.type
_entity_poly.pdbx_seq_one_letter_code
_entity_poly.pdbx_strand_id
1 'polypeptide(L)'
;MKLTLRRKVISLVLFAALIPVIVTQIAMFGFKNNIAETTEAELDTLGREALRQIAYDMYNLCMTSNDLIQDKVDRAQKVAWEIVDREGGFKFSEERTEWIAVDQFTKKSDKIALPKLMLGNKWLGQVTSFETRVPVIDEMKSLMGVVASIFQRMNEAGDMIRVATTVSNTNGQRSLGTFIPALMPDGTKDVVIETVMKGSPYKGIAWAAGSWFITSYDPILNAKGEITGMLVVGEQIEAVPSLRKNIQSVTVGETGTVTIYGATGDRKGRYIITHDGKKEGESAWFEKDANGEYYVQKIVNDAVKAEDAVFHTYSWTEQGSGKEPRKKVSVAIHFYNWDWVIVASTYEDEYYSAKASVEEVSSGFTINMLLLTFGIVAFTLVVAWYFSNRITDPITSLIGSVEKIARGDLKAGSDELNEYKIQRRFTLFATQKLNIDDTDESHLLVASVRKMASNLFSLLSQVGSSGVQVNSSVTQITASARELEAT
;
A
#
# COMPACT_ATOMS: atom_id res chain seq x y z
N MET A 1 55.20 -12.53 23.29
CA MET A 1 55.21 -13.88 22.67
C MET A 1 55.83 -13.77 21.27
N LYS A 2 56.93 -14.46 20.97
CA LYS A 2 57.54 -14.39 19.63
C LYS A 2 56.67 -15.18 18.64
N LEU A 3 56.05 -14.50 17.69
CA LEU A 3 55.28 -15.15 16.61
C LEU A 3 56.24 -15.83 15.64
N THR A 4 56.02 -17.12 15.38
CA THR A 4 56.73 -17.86 14.33
C THR A 4 56.42 -17.24 12.96
N LEU A 5 57.35 -17.38 12.01
CA LEU A 5 57.18 -16.86 10.64
C LEU A 5 55.85 -17.30 10.01
N ARG A 6 55.48 -18.56 10.24
CA ARG A 6 54.20 -19.18 9.88
C ARG A 6 52.98 -18.37 10.32
N ARG A 7 52.92 -18.00 11.61
CA ARG A 7 51.79 -17.26 12.16
C ARG A 7 51.71 -15.85 11.59
N LYS A 8 52.85 -15.20 11.33
CA LYS A 8 52.90 -13.86 10.71
C LYS A 8 52.36 -13.86 9.28
N VAL A 9 52.76 -14.83 8.47
CA VAL A 9 52.29 -14.95 7.07
C VAL A 9 50.79 -15.23 7.04
N ILE A 10 50.32 -16.21 7.81
CA ILE A 10 48.88 -16.53 7.88
C ILE A 10 48.08 -15.34 8.40
N SER A 11 48.55 -14.62 9.43
CA SER A 11 47.84 -13.45 9.95
C SER A 11 47.74 -12.32 8.93
N LEU A 12 48.79 -12.08 8.13
CA LEU A 12 48.79 -11.03 7.13
C LEU A 12 47.78 -11.31 6.00
N VAL A 13 47.77 -12.54 5.49
CA VAL A 13 46.85 -12.98 4.43
C VAL A 13 45.40 -12.93 4.92
N LEU A 14 45.14 -13.39 6.14
CA LEU A 14 43.81 -13.31 6.74
C LEU A 14 43.34 -11.86 6.91
N PHE A 15 44.21 -10.97 7.39
CA PHE A 15 43.85 -9.58 7.60
C PHE A 15 43.55 -8.87 6.27
N ALA A 16 44.36 -9.11 5.23
CA ALA A 16 44.16 -8.55 3.90
C ALA A 16 42.86 -9.02 3.25
N ALA A 17 42.44 -10.28 3.49
CA ALA A 17 41.19 -10.82 2.95
C ALA A 17 39.95 -10.43 3.78
N LEU A 18 40.08 -10.27 5.10
CA LEU A 18 38.96 -9.94 5.98
C LEU A 18 38.48 -8.49 5.81
N ILE A 19 39.39 -7.54 5.54
CA ILE A 19 39.01 -6.13 5.43
C ILE A 19 37.98 -5.89 4.31
N PRO A 20 38.20 -6.30 3.04
CA PRO A 20 37.21 -6.10 1.98
C PRO A 20 35.88 -6.76 2.28
N VAL A 21 35.91 -7.98 2.84
CA VAL A 21 34.71 -8.71 3.25
C VAL A 21 33.93 -7.91 4.28
N ILE A 22 34.56 -7.45 5.35
CA ILE A 22 33.91 -6.67 6.41
C ILE A 22 33.34 -5.36 5.83
N VAL A 23 34.09 -4.67 4.97
CA VAL A 23 33.63 -3.43 4.32
C VAL A 23 32.39 -3.69 3.44
N THR A 24 32.41 -4.76 2.63
CA THR A 24 31.24 -5.12 1.80
C THR A 24 30.03 -5.49 2.64
N GLN A 25 30.22 -6.17 3.78
CA GLN A 25 29.14 -6.51 4.71
C GLN A 25 28.54 -5.25 5.37
N ILE A 26 29.39 -4.31 5.81
CA ILE A 26 28.92 -3.04 6.38
C ILE A 26 28.16 -2.23 5.32
N ALA A 27 28.69 -2.12 4.11
CA ALA A 27 28.03 -1.41 3.01
C ALA A 27 26.67 -2.06 2.65
N MET A 28 26.59 -3.38 2.61
CA MET A 28 25.34 -4.11 2.37
C MET A 28 24.32 -3.92 3.49
N PHE A 29 24.76 -3.93 4.74
CA PHE A 29 23.87 -3.68 5.87
C PHE A 29 23.27 -2.26 5.80
N GLY A 30 24.09 -1.27 5.45
CA GLY A 30 23.62 0.10 5.20
C GLY A 30 22.65 0.18 4.02
N PHE A 31 22.95 -0.48 2.90
CA PHE A 31 22.07 -0.54 1.73
C PHE A 31 20.72 -1.20 2.03
N LYS A 32 20.70 -2.28 2.82
CA LYS A 32 19.48 -2.96 3.25
C LYS A 32 18.58 -2.03 4.08
N ASN A 33 19.14 -1.33 5.06
CA ASN A 33 18.38 -0.43 5.91
C ASN A 33 17.80 0.74 5.10
N ASN A 34 18.59 1.31 4.19
CA ASN A 34 18.14 2.39 3.32
C ASN A 34 17.02 1.95 2.35
N ILE A 35 17.12 0.75 1.76
CA ILE A 35 16.05 0.19 0.91
C ILE A 35 14.78 -0.02 1.72
N ALA A 36 14.88 -0.67 2.88
CA ALA A 36 13.70 -1.01 3.67
C ALA A 36 12.88 0.24 4.05
N GLU A 37 13.54 1.31 4.50
CA GLU A 37 12.88 2.57 4.85
C GLU A 37 12.34 3.33 3.62
N THR A 38 13.13 3.42 2.55
CA THR A 38 12.72 4.17 1.34
C THR A 38 11.55 3.48 0.63
N THR A 39 11.61 2.15 0.52
CA THR A 39 10.55 1.35 -0.11
C THR A 39 9.25 1.41 0.69
N GLU A 40 9.31 1.47 2.02
CA GLU A 40 8.10 1.56 2.85
C GLU A 40 7.37 2.90 2.66
N ALA A 41 8.10 4.02 2.69
CA ALA A 41 7.53 5.34 2.47
C ALA A 41 6.99 5.53 1.04
N GLU A 42 7.69 4.98 0.04
CA GLU A 42 7.26 5.02 -1.36
C GLU A 42 6.03 4.15 -1.61
N LEU A 43 5.95 2.96 -1.00
CA LEU A 43 4.77 2.09 -1.06
C LEU A 43 3.55 2.69 -0.36
N ASP A 44 3.70 3.34 0.80
CA ASP A 44 2.59 4.07 1.45
C ASP A 44 2.09 5.21 0.55
N THR A 45 3.02 5.95 -0.07
CA THR A 45 2.66 7.04 -1.01
C THR A 45 1.88 6.50 -2.21
N LEU A 46 2.37 5.43 -2.84
CA LEU A 46 1.69 4.76 -3.96
C LEU A 46 0.33 4.19 -3.55
N GLY A 47 0.24 3.57 -2.37
CA GLY A 47 -0.99 3.02 -1.81
C GLY A 47 -2.04 4.10 -1.56
N ARG A 48 -1.63 5.22 -0.95
CA ARG A 48 -2.49 6.39 -0.73
C ARG A 48 -2.95 7.02 -2.05
N GLU A 49 -2.07 7.13 -3.04
CA GLU A 49 -2.43 7.68 -4.35
C GLU A 49 -3.41 6.78 -5.09
N ALA A 50 -3.21 5.46 -5.06
CA ALA A 50 -4.16 4.49 -5.61
C ALA A 50 -5.52 4.58 -4.89
N LEU A 51 -5.52 4.73 -3.56
CA LEU A 51 -6.74 4.90 -2.77
C LEU A 51 -7.47 6.19 -3.14
N ARG A 52 -6.74 7.31 -3.29
CA ARG A 52 -7.27 8.60 -3.75
C ARG A 52 -7.88 8.48 -5.13
N GLN A 53 -7.19 7.85 -6.07
CA GLN A 53 -7.69 7.63 -7.43
C GLN A 53 -9.01 6.86 -7.42
N ILE A 54 -9.13 5.79 -6.62
CA ILE A 54 -10.37 5.03 -6.49
C ILE A 54 -11.52 5.91 -5.96
N ALA A 55 -11.27 6.75 -4.95
CA ALA A 55 -12.30 7.65 -4.44
C ALA A 55 -12.74 8.68 -5.50
N TYR A 56 -11.80 9.18 -6.31
CA TYR A 56 -12.10 10.06 -7.44
C TYR A 56 -12.86 9.34 -8.56
N ASP A 57 -12.52 8.10 -8.88
CA ASP A 57 -13.25 7.31 -9.87
C ASP A 57 -14.70 7.08 -9.42
N MET A 58 -14.92 6.81 -8.12
CA MET A 58 -16.26 6.70 -7.53
C MET A 58 -17.01 8.04 -7.54
N TYR A 59 -16.34 9.14 -7.24
CA TYR A 59 -16.89 10.48 -7.37
C TYR A 59 -17.35 10.75 -8.80
N ASN A 60 -16.48 10.50 -9.79
CA ASN A 60 -16.76 10.72 -11.20
C ASN A 60 -17.87 9.81 -11.73
N LEU A 61 -17.96 8.58 -11.23
CA LEU A 61 -19.06 7.67 -11.52
C LEU A 61 -20.40 8.22 -10.97
N CYS A 62 -20.39 8.74 -9.74
CA CYS A 62 -21.57 9.40 -9.15
C CYS A 62 -21.96 10.66 -9.94
N MET A 63 -20.97 11.49 -10.32
CA MET A 63 -21.18 12.69 -11.13
C MET A 63 -21.80 12.36 -12.49
N THR A 64 -21.21 11.41 -13.22
CA THR A 64 -21.73 10.96 -14.52
C THR A 64 -23.16 10.39 -14.38
N SER A 65 -23.41 9.61 -13.33
CA SER A 65 -24.74 9.05 -13.07
C SER A 65 -25.75 10.17 -12.75
N ASN A 66 -25.36 11.14 -11.93
CA ASN A 66 -26.16 12.31 -11.61
C ASN A 66 -26.55 13.07 -12.88
N ASP A 67 -25.58 13.38 -13.74
CA ASP A 67 -25.82 14.14 -14.96
C ASP A 67 -26.79 13.42 -15.89
N LEU A 68 -26.60 12.11 -16.11
CA LEU A 68 -27.50 11.29 -16.94
C LEU A 68 -28.93 11.23 -16.38
N ILE A 69 -29.08 11.09 -15.07
CA ILE A 69 -30.40 11.03 -14.44
C ILE A 69 -31.06 12.40 -14.45
N GLN A 70 -30.32 13.47 -14.14
CA GLN A 70 -30.86 14.83 -14.18
C GLN A 70 -31.29 15.19 -15.61
N ASP A 71 -30.52 14.81 -16.62
CA ASP A 71 -30.87 14.96 -18.02
C ASP A 71 -32.17 14.23 -18.39
N LYS A 72 -32.34 13.00 -17.89
CA LYS A 72 -33.59 12.23 -18.05
C LYS A 72 -34.76 12.95 -17.40
N VAL A 73 -34.58 13.41 -16.15
CA VAL A 73 -35.60 14.13 -15.39
C VAL A 73 -35.98 15.44 -16.09
N ASP A 74 -35.01 16.20 -16.60
CA ASP A 74 -35.23 17.45 -17.32
C ASP A 74 -36.03 17.24 -18.62
N ARG A 75 -35.71 16.18 -19.38
CA ARG A 75 -36.49 15.80 -20.57
C ARG A 75 -37.91 15.36 -20.19
N ALA A 76 -38.03 14.56 -19.13
CA ALA A 76 -39.32 14.12 -18.62
C ALA A 76 -40.18 15.30 -18.12
N GLN A 77 -39.57 16.30 -17.50
CA GLN A 77 -40.25 17.52 -17.05
C GLN A 77 -40.87 18.28 -18.24
N LYS A 78 -40.14 18.41 -19.36
CA LYS A 78 -40.69 19.02 -20.58
C LYS A 78 -41.89 18.25 -21.14
N VAL A 79 -41.79 16.92 -21.16
CA VAL A 79 -42.91 16.06 -21.60
C VAL A 79 -44.11 16.18 -20.66
N ALA A 80 -43.87 16.30 -19.35
CA ALA A 80 -44.95 16.47 -18.38
C ALA A 80 -45.74 17.76 -18.64
N TRP A 81 -45.05 18.87 -18.95
CA TRP A 81 -45.70 20.12 -19.34
C TRP A 81 -46.46 20.01 -20.66
N GLU A 82 -45.91 19.34 -21.68
CA GLU A 82 -46.62 19.09 -22.95
C GLU A 82 -47.93 18.32 -22.71
N ILE A 83 -47.93 17.33 -21.81
CA ILE A 83 -49.15 16.59 -21.44
C ILE A 83 -50.13 17.52 -20.71
N VAL A 84 -49.65 18.37 -19.79
CA VAL A 84 -50.49 19.35 -19.08
C VAL A 84 -51.17 20.31 -20.06
N ASP A 85 -50.42 20.84 -21.02
CA ASP A 85 -50.93 21.78 -22.01
C ASP A 85 -51.96 21.12 -22.93
N ARG A 86 -51.69 19.88 -23.36
CA ARG A 86 -52.63 19.07 -24.15
C ARG A 86 -53.95 18.80 -23.41
N GLU A 87 -53.89 18.64 -22.09
CA GLU A 87 -55.06 18.43 -21.23
C GLU A 87 -55.76 19.74 -20.81
N GLY A 88 -55.31 20.91 -21.30
CA GLY A 88 -55.94 22.21 -21.10
C GLY A 88 -55.44 23.01 -19.89
N GLY A 89 -54.28 22.65 -19.35
CA GLY A 89 -53.57 23.38 -18.29
C GLY A 89 -54.17 23.22 -16.89
N PHE A 90 -53.44 23.69 -15.88
CA PHE A 90 -53.93 23.70 -14.50
C PHE A 90 -54.85 24.89 -14.21
N LYS A 91 -55.96 24.63 -13.51
CA LYS A 91 -56.92 25.65 -13.07
C LYS A 91 -57.43 25.34 -11.66
N PHE A 92 -57.96 26.33 -10.97
CA PHE A 92 -58.61 26.13 -9.66
C PHE A 92 -60.10 26.42 -9.76
N SER A 93 -60.91 25.54 -9.18
CA SER A 93 -62.35 25.77 -9.03
C SER A 93 -62.64 26.73 -7.87
N GLU A 94 -63.81 27.39 -7.89
CA GLU A 94 -64.34 28.09 -6.71
C GLU A 94 -64.70 27.13 -5.58
N GLU A 95 -65.08 25.89 -5.94
CA GLU A 95 -65.40 24.85 -4.98
C GLU A 95 -64.14 24.38 -4.25
N ARG A 96 -64.23 24.29 -2.91
CA ARG A 96 -63.15 23.81 -2.05
C ARG A 96 -63.39 22.39 -1.60
N THR A 97 -62.30 21.66 -1.37
CA THR A 97 -62.29 20.31 -0.81
C THR A 97 -61.44 20.28 0.45
N GLU A 98 -61.84 19.46 1.42
CA GLU A 98 -61.07 19.25 2.64
C GLU A 98 -59.88 18.32 2.39
N TRP A 99 -58.75 18.62 3.01
CA TRP A 99 -57.56 17.80 3.05
C TRP A 99 -57.11 17.60 4.50
N ILE A 100 -56.61 16.40 4.78
CA ILE A 100 -55.77 16.14 5.96
C ILE A 100 -54.33 16.37 5.51
N ALA A 101 -53.78 17.53 5.84
CA ALA A 101 -52.42 17.91 5.53
C ALA A 101 -51.48 17.32 6.58
N VAL A 102 -50.54 16.47 6.18
CA VAL A 102 -49.56 15.85 7.08
C VAL A 102 -48.16 16.37 6.76
N ASP A 103 -47.50 16.97 7.73
CA ASP A 103 -46.12 17.43 7.59
C ASP A 103 -45.21 16.22 7.35
N GLN A 104 -44.48 16.23 6.24
CA GLN A 104 -43.65 15.09 5.86
C GLN A 104 -42.48 14.84 6.81
N PHE A 105 -42.03 15.85 7.56
CA PHE A 105 -40.93 15.77 8.52
C PHE A 105 -41.45 15.52 9.94
N THR A 106 -42.36 16.38 10.43
CA THR A 106 -42.82 16.32 11.83
C THR A 106 -43.96 15.34 12.07
N LYS A 107 -44.62 14.86 11.00
CA LYS A 107 -45.82 14.00 11.03
C LYS A 107 -47.04 14.60 11.71
N LYS A 108 -47.01 15.90 12.04
CA LYS A 108 -48.17 16.64 12.53
C LYS A 108 -49.21 16.76 11.41
N SER A 109 -50.48 16.65 11.78
CA SER A 109 -51.59 16.67 10.83
C SER A 109 -52.56 17.80 11.13
N ASP A 110 -52.95 18.55 10.12
CA ASP A 110 -53.93 19.63 10.20
C ASP A 110 -55.01 19.46 9.14
N LYS A 111 -56.23 19.92 9.44
CA LYS A 111 -57.32 19.96 8.45
C LYS A 111 -57.32 21.30 7.75
N ILE A 112 -57.30 21.28 6.42
CA ILE A 112 -57.33 22.48 5.58
C ILE A 112 -58.39 22.34 4.48
N ALA A 113 -58.88 23.46 3.95
CA ALA A 113 -59.79 23.49 2.81
C ALA A 113 -59.14 24.24 1.65
N LEU A 114 -58.92 23.54 0.53
CA LEU A 114 -58.25 24.08 -0.65
C LEU A 114 -59.17 24.07 -1.87
N PRO A 115 -59.05 25.05 -2.79
CA PRO A 115 -59.72 25.00 -4.09
C PRO A 115 -59.40 23.69 -4.83
N LYS A 116 -60.40 23.12 -5.51
CA LYS A 116 -60.18 21.92 -6.33
C LYS A 116 -59.18 22.23 -7.45
N LEU A 117 -58.07 21.48 -7.52
CA LEU A 117 -57.12 21.53 -8.62
C LEU A 117 -57.66 20.77 -9.83
N MET A 118 -57.90 21.51 -10.90
CA MET A 118 -58.44 21.03 -12.17
C MET A 118 -57.31 20.91 -13.19
N LEU A 119 -57.41 19.89 -14.05
CA LEU A 119 -56.66 19.79 -15.29
C LEU A 119 -57.66 19.95 -16.45
N GLY A 120 -57.53 21.02 -17.21
CA GLY A 120 -58.56 21.48 -18.13
C GLY A 120 -59.88 21.72 -17.40
N ASN A 121 -60.87 20.85 -17.65
CA ASN A 121 -62.19 20.91 -17.00
C ASN A 121 -62.42 19.75 -16.01
N LYS A 122 -61.42 18.89 -15.77
CA LYS A 122 -61.55 17.70 -14.92
C LYS A 122 -60.84 17.91 -13.59
N TRP A 123 -61.55 17.63 -12.49
CA TRP A 123 -60.92 17.61 -11.17
C TRP A 123 -59.98 16.40 -11.05
N LEU A 124 -58.77 16.61 -10.54
CA LEU A 124 -57.81 15.52 -10.31
C LEU A 124 -58.29 14.52 -9.25
N GLY A 125 -59.15 14.96 -8.32
CA GLY A 125 -59.68 14.12 -7.24
C GLY A 125 -58.69 13.89 -6.10
N GLN A 126 -59.12 13.09 -5.13
CA GLN A 126 -58.28 12.56 -4.04
C GLN A 126 -58.03 11.06 -4.28
N VAL A 127 -57.46 10.75 -5.45
CA VAL A 127 -57.31 9.37 -5.92
C VAL A 127 -56.16 8.69 -5.18
N THR A 128 -56.45 7.79 -4.25
CA THR A 128 -55.44 7.05 -3.47
C THR A 128 -55.06 5.70 -4.10
N SER A 129 -55.95 5.08 -4.88
CA SER A 129 -55.70 3.79 -5.55
C SER A 129 -54.87 3.97 -6.84
N PHE A 130 -53.99 3.01 -7.11
CA PHE A 130 -53.28 2.91 -8.39
C PHE A 130 -54.15 2.33 -9.53
N GLU A 131 -55.28 1.71 -9.21
CA GLU A 131 -56.23 1.17 -10.21
C GLU A 131 -56.94 2.27 -10.99
N THR A 132 -57.08 3.45 -10.38
CA THR A 132 -57.69 4.61 -11.02
C THR A 132 -56.59 5.47 -11.65
N ARG A 133 -56.70 5.69 -12.96
CA ARG A 133 -55.77 6.53 -13.71
C ARG A 133 -55.96 8.01 -13.38
N VAL A 134 -54.87 8.66 -13.00
CA VAL A 134 -54.74 10.10 -12.87
C VAL A 134 -53.98 10.65 -14.10
N PRO A 135 -54.59 11.55 -14.89
CA PRO A 135 -53.93 12.17 -16.04
C PRO A 135 -52.59 12.83 -15.68
N VAL A 136 -51.72 13.02 -16.69
CA VAL A 136 -50.33 13.50 -16.56
C VAL A 136 -49.45 12.51 -15.81
N ILE A 137 -49.67 12.29 -14.51
CA ILE A 137 -48.71 11.58 -13.65
C ILE A 137 -48.56 10.10 -14.00
N ASP A 138 -49.65 9.39 -14.30
CA ASP A 138 -49.57 7.97 -14.66
C ASP A 138 -49.07 7.77 -16.09
N GLU A 139 -49.36 8.73 -16.96
CA GLU A 139 -48.81 8.74 -18.32
C GLU A 139 -47.30 8.97 -18.29
N MET A 140 -46.81 9.88 -17.44
CA MET A 140 -45.39 10.06 -17.19
C MET A 140 -44.73 8.78 -16.68
N LYS A 141 -45.36 8.08 -15.74
CA LYS A 141 -44.86 6.78 -15.25
C LYS A 141 -44.80 5.74 -16.36
N SER A 142 -45.81 5.70 -17.22
CA SER A 142 -45.89 4.74 -18.34
C SER A 142 -44.93 5.06 -19.49
N LEU A 143 -44.75 6.34 -19.84
CA LEU A 143 -43.94 6.75 -20.99
C LEU A 143 -42.46 6.86 -20.66
N MET A 144 -42.13 7.41 -19.48
CA MET A 144 -40.76 7.79 -19.12
C MET A 144 -40.18 6.94 -17.97
N GLY A 145 -41.00 6.11 -17.30
CA GLY A 145 -40.58 5.30 -16.16
C GLY A 145 -40.34 6.08 -14.86
N VAL A 146 -40.38 7.41 -14.92
CA VAL A 146 -40.17 8.35 -13.81
C VAL A 146 -41.38 8.37 -12.87
N VAL A 147 -41.19 8.79 -11.62
CA VAL A 147 -42.30 9.17 -10.76
C VAL A 147 -42.71 10.60 -11.03
N ALA A 148 -44.00 10.91 -10.86
CA ALA A 148 -44.52 12.26 -11.00
C ALA A 148 -45.48 12.60 -9.85
N SER A 149 -45.45 13.85 -9.42
CA SER A 149 -46.34 14.40 -8.40
C SER A 149 -46.78 15.80 -8.74
N ILE A 150 -47.97 16.17 -8.28
CA ILE A 150 -48.48 17.55 -8.37
C ILE A 150 -48.73 18.01 -6.94
N PHE A 151 -48.19 19.17 -6.63
CA PHE A 151 -48.40 19.83 -5.35
C PHE A 151 -49.19 21.13 -5.55
N GLN A 152 -50.01 21.47 -4.55
CA GLN A 152 -50.79 22.69 -4.49
C GLN A 152 -50.33 23.53 -3.30
N ARG A 153 -50.22 24.83 -3.50
CA ARG A 153 -49.85 25.77 -2.43
C ARG A 153 -50.99 25.89 -1.42
N MET A 154 -50.64 25.76 -0.15
CA MET A 154 -51.57 25.75 0.98
C MET A 154 -51.78 27.15 1.57
N ASN A 155 -50.74 27.97 1.61
CA ASN A 155 -50.74 29.25 2.31
C ASN A 155 -49.71 30.25 1.74
N GLU A 156 -49.69 31.46 2.29
CA GLU A 156 -48.77 32.52 1.88
C GLU A 156 -47.30 32.21 2.19
N ALA A 157 -47.03 31.46 3.26
CA ALA A 157 -45.67 31.05 3.63
C ALA A 157 -45.02 30.16 2.54
N GLY A 158 -45.84 29.46 1.76
CA GLY A 158 -45.38 28.68 0.61
C GLY A 158 -45.48 27.17 0.81
N ASP A 159 -46.13 26.69 1.87
CA ASP A 159 -46.31 25.25 2.11
C ASP A 159 -47.02 24.59 0.93
N MET A 160 -46.57 23.40 0.53
CA MET A 160 -47.06 22.72 -0.68
C MET A 160 -47.57 21.32 -0.35
N ILE A 161 -48.87 21.06 -0.52
CA ILE A 161 -49.49 19.75 -0.29
C ILE A 161 -49.52 18.90 -1.54
N ARG A 162 -49.20 17.62 -1.43
CA ARG A 162 -49.24 16.66 -2.53
C ARG A 162 -50.68 16.24 -2.82
N VAL A 163 -51.20 16.67 -3.97
CA VAL A 163 -52.59 16.43 -4.37
C VAL A 163 -52.74 15.30 -5.39
N ALA A 164 -51.68 14.98 -6.13
CA ALA A 164 -51.62 13.81 -7.02
C ALA A 164 -50.20 13.24 -7.03
N THR A 165 -50.03 11.91 -7.08
CA THR A 165 -48.70 11.30 -7.13
C THR A 165 -48.72 9.86 -7.63
N THR A 166 -47.62 9.42 -8.25
CA THR A 166 -47.32 8.00 -8.50
C THR A 166 -46.43 7.39 -7.41
N VAL A 167 -46.03 8.17 -6.39
CA VAL A 167 -45.21 7.68 -5.29
C VAL A 167 -46.09 6.89 -4.31
N SER A 168 -45.70 5.65 -4.02
CA SER A 168 -46.42 4.78 -3.09
C SER A 168 -46.07 5.11 -1.65
N ASN A 169 -47.05 5.01 -0.76
CA ASN A 169 -46.85 4.94 0.69
C ASN A 169 -46.59 3.49 1.14
N THR A 170 -46.38 3.29 2.43
CA THR A 170 -46.13 1.98 3.06
C THR A 170 -47.31 0.99 2.92
N ASN A 171 -48.50 1.49 2.62
CA ASN A 171 -49.71 0.68 2.49
C ASN A 171 -50.01 0.32 1.01
N GLY A 172 -49.09 0.62 0.08
CA GLY A 172 -49.27 0.34 -1.35
C GLY A 172 -50.22 1.30 -2.06
N GLN A 173 -50.60 2.41 -1.43
CA GLN A 173 -51.47 3.45 -2.00
C GLN A 173 -50.66 4.70 -2.37
N ARG A 174 -51.22 5.59 -3.20
CA ARG A 174 -50.60 6.87 -3.53
C ARG A 174 -50.44 7.72 -2.27
N SER A 175 -49.24 8.29 -2.07
CA SER A 175 -48.87 9.08 -0.90
C SER A 175 -49.43 10.52 -0.96
N LEU A 176 -50.76 10.65 -0.94
CA LEU A 176 -51.47 11.94 -0.95
C LEU A 176 -51.52 12.63 0.42
N GLY A 177 -51.77 13.94 0.43
CA GLY A 177 -52.03 14.73 1.63
C GLY A 177 -50.80 15.08 2.46
N THR A 178 -49.62 14.53 2.14
CA THR A 178 -48.36 14.98 2.73
C THR A 178 -47.93 16.31 2.13
N PHE A 179 -47.36 17.20 2.94
CA PHE A 179 -46.90 18.51 2.47
C PHE A 179 -45.43 18.77 2.81
N ILE A 180 -44.80 19.60 1.98
CA ILE A 180 -43.47 20.15 2.20
C ILE A 180 -43.65 21.53 2.85
N PRO A 181 -43.22 21.72 4.11
CA PRO A 181 -43.31 23.01 4.78
C PRO A 181 -42.26 23.98 4.22
N ALA A 182 -42.58 25.28 4.22
CA ALA A 182 -41.64 26.34 3.86
C ALA A 182 -40.50 26.49 4.87
N LEU A 183 -40.73 26.08 6.13
CA LEU A 183 -39.75 26.04 7.20
C LEU A 183 -39.52 24.61 7.66
N MET A 184 -38.25 24.23 7.72
CA MET A 184 -37.79 22.97 8.27
C MET A 184 -37.97 22.93 9.80
N PRO A 185 -37.96 21.74 10.43
CA PRO A 185 -38.11 21.63 11.89
C PRO A 185 -37.07 22.41 12.71
N ASP A 186 -35.91 22.71 12.12
CA ASP A 186 -34.83 23.50 12.72
C ASP A 186 -35.00 25.03 12.51
N GLY A 187 -36.07 25.45 11.84
CA GLY A 187 -36.38 26.85 11.54
C GLY A 187 -35.71 27.41 10.28
N THR A 188 -34.89 26.62 9.59
CA THR A 188 -34.30 27.01 8.30
C THR A 188 -35.35 26.93 7.18
N LYS A 189 -35.12 27.63 6.06
CA LYS A 189 -36.02 27.55 4.90
C LYS A 189 -35.78 26.26 4.13
N ASP A 190 -36.84 25.61 3.68
CA ASP A 190 -36.71 24.48 2.75
C ASP A 190 -36.24 24.99 1.38
N VAL A 191 -35.17 24.38 0.86
CA VAL A 191 -34.52 24.82 -0.39
C VAL A 191 -35.41 24.65 -1.61
N VAL A 192 -36.28 23.62 -1.62
CA VAL A 192 -37.21 23.36 -2.73
C VAL A 192 -38.26 24.46 -2.75
N ILE A 193 -38.90 24.70 -1.60
CA ILE A 193 -39.93 25.74 -1.47
C ILE A 193 -39.34 27.11 -1.74
N GLU A 194 -38.19 27.45 -1.16
CA GLU A 194 -37.54 28.74 -1.39
C GLU A 194 -37.23 28.99 -2.86
N THR A 195 -36.72 27.97 -3.57
CA THR A 195 -36.35 28.10 -4.99
C THR A 195 -37.58 28.24 -5.87
N VAL A 196 -38.58 27.37 -5.69
CA VAL A 196 -39.83 27.38 -6.44
C VAL A 196 -40.59 28.68 -6.21
N MET A 197 -40.66 29.16 -4.96
CA MET A 197 -41.33 30.42 -4.61
C MET A 197 -40.65 31.68 -5.19
N LYS A 198 -39.39 31.59 -5.63
CA LYS A 198 -38.70 32.64 -6.42
C LYS A 198 -39.04 32.58 -7.92
N GLY A 199 -39.84 31.61 -8.36
CA GLY A 199 -40.21 31.40 -9.76
C GLY A 199 -39.21 30.57 -10.55
N SER A 200 -38.18 30.01 -9.90
CA SER A 200 -37.17 29.18 -10.55
C SER A 200 -37.47 27.69 -10.33
N PRO A 201 -37.25 26.81 -11.31
CA PRO A 201 -37.36 25.38 -11.10
C PRO A 201 -36.25 24.92 -10.15
N TYR A 202 -36.59 24.09 -9.16
CA TYR A 202 -35.60 23.42 -8.32
C TYR A 202 -35.17 22.11 -8.98
N LYS A 203 -33.86 21.88 -9.05
CA LYS A 203 -33.26 20.64 -9.55
C LYS A 203 -32.29 20.10 -8.52
N GLY A 204 -32.41 18.81 -8.22
CA GLY A 204 -31.52 18.15 -7.27
C GLY A 204 -32.23 17.05 -6.50
N ILE A 205 -31.66 16.69 -5.36
CA ILE A 205 -32.24 15.64 -4.51
C ILE A 205 -33.45 16.13 -3.73
N ALA A 206 -34.43 15.27 -3.56
CA ALA A 206 -35.54 15.48 -2.65
C ALA A 206 -35.97 14.18 -1.98
N TRP A 207 -36.45 14.32 -0.75
CA TRP A 207 -36.98 13.21 0.03
C TRP A 207 -38.49 13.07 -0.18
N ALA A 208 -38.95 11.88 -0.56
CA ALA A 208 -40.36 11.59 -0.69
C ALA A 208 -40.68 10.15 -0.29
N ALA A 209 -41.72 9.97 0.54
CA ALA A 209 -42.27 8.66 0.92
C ALA A 209 -41.26 7.59 1.38
N GLY A 210 -40.18 8.00 2.04
CA GLY A 210 -39.18 7.06 2.56
C GLY A 210 -37.97 6.80 1.67
N SER A 211 -37.88 7.45 0.50
CA SER A 211 -36.75 7.31 -0.42
C SER A 211 -36.28 8.66 -0.97
N TRP A 212 -35.02 8.70 -1.43
CA TRP A 212 -34.44 9.86 -2.10
C TRP A 212 -34.61 9.77 -3.61
N PHE A 213 -34.91 10.91 -4.22
CA PHE A 213 -35.13 11.06 -5.64
C PHE A 213 -34.25 12.17 -6.19
N ILE A 214 -33.75 12.02 -7.41
CA ILE A 214 -33.29 13.14 -8.23
C ILE A 214 -34.51 13.70 -8.93
N THR A 215 -34.73 15.00 -8.80
CA THR A 215 -36.02 15.62 -9.10
C THR A 215 -35.87 16.94 -9.83
N SER A 216 -36.92 17.31 -10.55
CA SER A 216 -37.18 18.68 -10.99
C SER A 216 -38.55 19.09 -10.45
N TYR A 217 -38.61 20.25 -9.80
CA TYR A 217 -39.84 20.87 -9.32
C TYR A 217 -40.04 22.17 -10.09
N ASP A 218 -41.05 22.21 -10.96
CA ASP A 218 -41.38 23.40 -11.73
C ASP A 218 -42.60 24.12 -11.11
N PRO A 219 -42.54 25.45 -10.94
CA PRO A 219 -43.67 26.21 -10.42
C PRO A 219 -44.88 26.14 -11.35
N ILE A 220 -46.07 25.98 -10.79
CA ILE A 220 -47.35 26.14 -11.49
C ILE A 220 -47.85 27.56 -11.24
N LEU A 221 -47.94 28.36 -12.30
CA LEU A 221 -48.40 29.74 -12.25
C LEU A 221 -49.87 29.85 -12.66
N ASN A 222 -50.61 30.74 -12.01
CA ASN A 222 -51.94 31.13 -12.46
C ASN A 222 -51.88 32.25 -13.51
N ALA A 223 -53.04 32.66 -14.04
CA ALA A 223 -53.15 33.73 -15.03
C ALA A 223 -52.62 35.11 -14.55
N LYS A 224 -52.45 35.31 -13.24
CA LYS A 224 -51.87 36.53 -12.65
C LYS A 224 -50.34 36.42 -12.45
N GLY A 225 -49.74 35.27 -12.78
CA GLY A 225 -48.33 35.00 -12.54
C GLY A 225 -48.01 34.58 -11.09
N GLU A 226 -49.02 34.25 -10.28
CA GLU A 226 -48.81 33.82 -8.90
C GLU A 226 -48.52 32.31 -8.86
N ILE A 227 -47.59 31.90 -8.01
CA ILE A 227 -47.27 30.48 -7.81
C ILE A 227 -48.35 29.83 -6.95
N THR A 228 -49.00 28.83 -7.52
CA THR A 228 -50.17 28.14 -6.95
C THR A 228 -49.91 26.66 -6.67
N GLY A 229 -48.77 26.15 -7.09
CA GLY A 229 -48.38 24.77 -6.91
C GLY A 229 -47.06 24.49 -7.60
N MET A 230 -46.73 23.20 -7.73
CA MET A 230 -45.56 22.76 -8.47
C MET A 230 -45.79 21.36 -9.07
N LEU A 231 -45.28 21.17 -10.28
CA LEU A 231 -45.26 19.89 -10.98
C LEU A 231 -43.87 19.28 -10.82
N VAL A 232 -43.85 18.04 -10.35
CA VAL A 232 -42.64 17.36 -9.93
C VAL A 232 -42.46 16.09 -10.73
N VAL A 233 -41.27 15.91 -11.30
CA VAL A 233 -40.83 14.65 -11.89
C VAL A 233 -39.55 14.21 -11.20
N GLY A 234 -39.38 12.91 -11.01
CA GLY A 234 -38.16 12.39 -10.42
C GLY A 234 -37.86 10.92 -10.71
N GLU A 235 -36.61 10.56 -10.48
CA GLU A 235 -36.10 9.19 -10.52
C GLU A 235 -35.57 8.84 -9.13
N GLN A 236 -35.92 7.66 -8.61
CA GLN A 236 -35.42 7.22 -7.31
C GLN A 236 -33.92 6.93 -7.41
N ILE A 237 -33.10 7.48 -6.50
CA ILE A 237 -31.64 7.27 -6.48
C ILE A 237 -31.30 5.79 -6.28
N GLU A 238 -32.06 5.11 -5.44
CA GLU A 238 -31.93 3.67 -5.17
C GLU A 238 -32.32 2.80 -6.38
N ALA A 239 -33.04 3.36 -7.36
CA ALA A 239 -33.44 2.69 -8.59
C ALA A 239 -32.39 2.78 -9.71
N VAL A 240 -31.13 3.10 -9.38
CA VAL A 240 -29.97 2.82 -10.24
C VAL A 240 -29.22 1.59 -9.69
N PRO A 241 -29.79 0.36 -9.75
CA PRO A 241 -29.11 -0.86 -9.31
C PRO A 241 -27.70 -1.02 -9.86
N SER A 242 -27.45 -0.52 -11.07
CA SER A 242 -26.14 -0.57 -11.71
C SER A 242 -25.10 0.25 -10.93
N LEU A 243 -25.43 1.47 -10.49
CA LEU A 243 -24.52 2.30 -9.71
C LEU A 243 -24.21 1.67 -8.36
N ARG A 244 -25.26 1.26 -7.65
CA ARG A 244 -25.11 0.58 -6.36
C ARG A 244 -24.23 -0.66 -6.49
N LYS A 245 -24.52 -1.52 -7.46
CA LYS A 245 -23.76 -2.75 -7.72
C LYS A 245 -22.31 -2.45 -8.09
N ASN A 246 -22.07 -1.43 -8.90
CA ASN A 246 -20.72 -1.02 -9.28
C ASN A 246 -19.92 -0.61 -8.04
N ILE A 247 -20.47 0.25 -7.18
CA ILE A 247 -19.81 0.69 -5.94
C ILE A 247 -19.56 -0.49 -5.00
N GLN A 248 -20.55 -1.37 -4.81
CA GLN A 248 -20.42 -2.57 -3.97
C GLN A 248 -19.38 -3.55 -4.50
N SER A 249 -19.22 -3.66 -5.82
CA SER A 249 -18.25 -4.57 -6.45
C SER A 249 -16.79 -4.09 -6.39
N VAL A 250 -16.55 -2.84 -5.97
CA VAL A 250 -15.18 -2.33 -5.85
C VAL A 250 -14.48 -2.96 -4.64
N THR A 251 -13.41 -3.68 -4.93
CA THR A 251 -12.42 -4.13 -3.96
C THR A 251 -11.18 -3.26 -4.09
N VAL A 252 -10.72 -2.69 -2.98
CA VAL A 252 -9.54 -1.84 -2.89
C VAL A 252 -8.38 -2.67 -2.35
N GLY A 253 -7.37 -2.95 -3.17
CA GLY A 253 -6.34 -3.91 -2.79
C GLY A 253 -6.91 -5.34 -2.75
N GLU A 254 -6.73 -6.06 -1.65
CA GLU A 254 -7.24 -7.43 -1.49
C GLU A 254 -8.55 -7.48 -0.72
N THR A 255 -8.69 -6.67 0.33
CA THR A 255 -9.89 -6.70 1.19
C THR A 255 -10.51 -5.33 1.47
N GLY A 256 -9.91 -4.25 0.97
CA GLY A 256 -10.45 -2.91 1.11
C GLY A 256 -11.76 -2.71 0.36
N THR A 257 -12.52 -1.71 0.78
CA THR A 257 -13.91 -1.49 0.37
C THR A 257 -14.19 -0.02 0.12
N VAL A 258 -15.19 0.25 -0.73
CA VAL A 258 -15.84 1.56 -0.82
C VAL A 258 -17.12 1.54 0.03
N THR A 259 -17.34 2.61 0.79
CA THR A 259 -18.53 2.78 1.64
C THR A 259 -19.01 4.22 1.52
N ILE A 260 -20.33 4.42 1.50
CA ILE A 260 -20.93 5.74 1.39
C ILE A 260 -21.69 6.05 2.67
N TYR A 261 -21.41 7.23 3.23
CA TYR A 261 -22.14 7.80 4.36
C TYR A 261 -22.98 9.00 3.93
N GLY A 262 -24.07 9.27 4.65
CA GLY A 262 -24.77 10.55 4.54
C GLY A 262 -23.95 11.68 5.18
N ALA A 263 -23.91 12.84 4.54
CA ALA A 263 -23.02 13.92 4.93
C ALA A 263 -23.63 14.87 5.98
N THR A 264 -24.92 15.21 5.86
CA THR A 264 -25.58 16.22 6.69
C THR A 264 -26.97 15.79 7.21
N GLY A 265 -27.57 16.64 8.05
CA GLY A 265 -28.91 16.45 8.62
C GLY A 265 -29.12 15.11 9.34
N ASP A 266 -30.31 14.55 9.21
CA ASP A 266 -30.69 13.26 9.82
C ASP A 266 -29.92 12.05 9.26
N ARG A 267 -29.25 12.23 8.11
CA ARG A 267 -28.45 11.20 7.43
C ARG A 267 -26.98 11.23 7.83
N LYS A 268 -26.55 12.25 8.57
CA LYS A 268 -25.16 12.45 8.94
C LYS A 268 -24.57 11.19 9.59
N GLY A 269 -23.58 10.59 8.93
CA GLY A 269 -22.92 9.36 9.35
C GLY A 269 -23.76 8.09 9.29
N ARG A 270 -24.89 8.08 8.58
CA ARG A 270 -25.63 6.84 8.29
C ARG A 270 -25.05 6.13 7.09
N TYR A 271 -25.03 4.80 7.11
CA TYR A 271 -24.66 4.00 5.95
C TYR A 271 -25.70 4.16 4.84
N ILE A 272 -25.25 4.58 3.66
CA ILE A 272 -26.08 4.67 2.46
C ILE A 272 -25.82 3.48 1.54
N ILE A 273 -24.54 3.16 1.32
CA ILE A 273 -24.09 1.98 0.57
C ILE A 273 -22.94 1.34 1.35
N THR A 274 -23.06 0.05 1.65
CA THR A 274 -21.95 -0.77 2.17
C THR A 274 -21.61 -1.87 1.18
N HIS A 275 -20.36 -2.35 1.22
CA HIS A 275 -19.88 -3.42 0.34
C HIS A 275 -20.76 -4.67 0.36
N ASP A 276 -21.31 -5.04 1.53
CA ASP A 276 -22.15 -6.21 1.73
C ASP A 276 -23.67 -5.91 1.80
N GLY A 277 -24.05 -4.63 1.76
CA GLY A 277 -25.42 -4.14 1.90
C GLY A 277 -26.08 -4.35 3.27
N LYS A 278 -25.39 -4.88 4.29
CA LYS A 278 -26.05 -5.34 5.53
C LYS A 278 -26.39 -4.23 6.52
N LYS A 279 -25.56 -3.18 6.59
CA LYS A 279 -25.71 -2.08 7.57
C LYS A 279 -26.38 -0.84 7.00
N GLU A 280 -26.89 -0.89 5.76
CA GLU A 280 -27.53 0.25 5.11
C GLU A 280 -28.72 0.79 5.94
N GLY A 281 -28.77 2.10 6.13
CA GLY A 281 -29.76 2.80 6.97
C GLY A 281 -29.37 2.93 8.45
N GLU A 282 -28.47 2.08 8.96
CA GLU A 282 -27.96 2.18 10.33
C GLU A 282 -27.07 3.40 10.52
N SER A 283 -26.98 3.87 11.77
CA SER A 283 -26.12 4.99 12.12
C SER A 283 -24.72 4.49 12.46
N ALA A 284 -23.74 4.87 11.63
CA ALA A 284 -22.33 4.65 11.90
C ALA A 284 -21.72 5.78 12.77
N TRP A 285 -22.50 6.82 13.07
CA TRP A 285 -22.05 8.02 13.78
C TRP A 285 -21.44 7.75 15.15
N PHE A 286 -21.88 6.68 15.83
CA PHE A 286 -21.40 6.30 17.16
C PHE A 286 -20.42 5.11 17.12
N GLU A 287 -19.98 4.68 15.94
CA GLU A 287 -18.96 3.64 15.85
C GLU A 287 -17.62 4.14 16.36
N LYS A 288 -16.94 3.28 17.13
CA LYS A 288 -15.63 3.55 17.70
C LYS A 288 -14.59 2.64 17.08
N ASP A 289 -13.41 3.21 16.87
CA ASP A 289 -12.22 2.45 16.56
C ASP A 289 -11.69 1.72 17.82
N ALA A 290 -10.62 0.95 17.69
CA ALA A 290 -10.02 0.21 18.81
C ALA A 290 -9.44 1.12 19.91
N ASN A 291 -9.19 2.40 19.63
CA ASN A 291 -8.73 3.40 20.59
C ASN A 291 -9.91 4.10 21.30
N GLY A 292 -11.15 3.81 20.90
CA GLY A 292 -12.36 4.42 21.45
C GLY A 292 -12.76 5.73 20.77
N GLU A 293 -12.12 6.11 19.66
CA GLU A 293 -12.42 7.34 18.92
C GLU A 293 -13.57 7.13 17.92
N TYR A 294 -14.43 8.15 17.78
CA TYR A 294 -15.52 8.15 16.81
C TYR A 294 -15.04 8.45 15.39
N TYR A 295 -14.39 7.46 14.76
CA TYR A 295 -13.69 7.64 13.47
C TYR A 295 -14.62 8.13 12.34
N VAL A 296 -15.87 7.65 12.27
CA VAL A 296 -16.84 8.08 11.24
C VAL A 296 -17.19 9.56 11.38
N GLN A 297 -17.31 10.08 12.60
CA GLN A 297 -17.60 11.50 12.81
C GLN A 297 -16.49 12.37 12.24
N LYS A 298 -15.24 11.99 12.50
CA LYS A 298 -14.06 12.69 12.01
C LYS A 298 -14.04 12.68 10.48
N ILE A 299 -14.16 11.49 9.88
CA ILE A 299 -14.17 11.30 8.42
C ILE A 299 -15.25 12.17 7.76
N VAL A 300 -16.51 12.07 8.21
CA VAL A 300 -17.63 12.79 7.61
C VAL A 300 -17.50 14.31 7.82
N ASN A 301 -17.13 14.76 9.02
CA ASN A 301 -17.00 16.19 9.29
C ASN A 301 -15.85 16.82 8.50
N ASP A 302 -14.73 16.12 8.34
CA ASP A 302 -13.56 16.66 7.65
C ASP A 302 -13.78 16.65 6.13
N ALA A 303 -14.38 15.57 5.58
CA ALA A 303 -14.73 15.51 4.17
C ALA A 303 -15.73 16.60 3.73
N VAL A 304 -16.71 16.95 4.57
CA VAL A 304 -17.70 18.00 4.27
C VAL A 304 -17.07 19.41 4.24
N LYS A 305 -16.01 19.64 5.02
CA LYS A 305 -15.32 20.93 5.10
C LYS A 305 -14.21 21.09 4.07
N ALA A 306 -13.64 19.98 3.61
CA ALA A 306 -12.55 19.98 2.66
C ALA A 306 -13.06 20.22 1.23
N GLU A 307 -12.24 20.90 0.43
CA GLU A 307 -12.47 21.05 -1.01
C GLU A 307 -11.99 19.82 -1.81
N ASP A 308 -11.12 19.00 -1.22
CA ASP A 308 -10.45 17.85 -1.83
C ASP A 308 -10.54 16.63 -0.89
N ALA A 309 -10.13 15.46 -1.38
CA ALA A 309 -10.06 14.20 -0.71
C ALA A 309 -9.20 14.25 0.58
N VAL A 310 -9.76 13.74 1.69
CA VAL A 310 -9.14 13.78 3.02
C VAL A 310 -8.76 12.39 3.47
N PHE A 311 -7.54 12.23 4.00
CA PHE A 311 -7.07 10.94 4.51
C PHE A 311 -7.27 10.80 6.01
N HIS A 312 -7.66 9.60 6.43
CA HIS A 312 -7.73 9.21 7.83
C HIS A 312 -7.12 7.82 8.04
N THR A 313 -6.39 7.68 9.14
CA THR A 313 -5.86 6.40 9.62
C THR A 313 -6.45 6.11 10.99
N TYR A 314 -6.94 4.88 11.20
CA TYR A 314 -7.57 4.45 12.45
C TYR A 314 -7.38 2.94 12.67
N SER A 315 -7.44 2.50 13.92
CA SER A 315 -7.28 1.07 14.26
C SER A 315 -8.64 0.39 14.28
N TRP A 316 -8.90 -0.52 13.33
CA TRP A 316 -10.21 -1.13 13.16
C TRP A 316 -10.18 -2.65 13.37
N THR A 317 -11.21 -3.16 14.02
CA THR A 317 -11.55 -4.59 14.06
C THR A 317 -13.06 -4.73 13.98
N GLU A 318 -13.52 -5.82 13.38
CA GLU A 318 -14.94 -6.16 13.39
C GLU A 318 -15.34 -6.51 14.82
N GLN A 319 -16.34 -5.79 15.37
CA GLN A 319 -16.82 -6.03 16.72
C GLN A 319 -17.29 -7.47 16.90
N GLY A 320 -16.81 -8.14 17.95
CA GLY A 320 -17.16 -9.52 18.25
C GLY A 320 -16.42 -10.58 17.42
N SER A 321 -15.52 -10.19 16.50
CA SER A 321 -14.73 -11.13 15.70
C SER A 321 -13.60 -11.84 16.48
N GLY A 322 -13.19 -11.28 17.63
CA GLY A 322 -12.05 -11.76 18.41
C GLY A 322 -10.70 -11.57 17.72
N LYS A 323 -10.65 -10.86 16.58
CA LYS A 323 -9.41 -10.55 15.85
C LYS A 323 -8.75 -9.29 16.40
N GLU A 324 -7.43 -9.30 16.40
CA GLU A 324 -6.61 -8.13 16.76
C GLU A 324 -6.93 -6.94 15.84
N PRO A 325 -7.02 -5.70 16.37
CA PRO A 325 -7.16 -4.50 15.57
C PRO A 325 -6.05 -4.33 14.54
N ARG A 326 -6.45 -4.05 13.30
CA ARG A 326 -5.53 -3.71 12.20
C ARG A 326 -5.64 -2.23 11.88
N LYS A 327 -4.54 -1.61 11.48
CA LYS A 327 -4.57 -0.22 11.01
C LYS A 327 -5.24 -0.15 9.65
N LYS A 328 -6.24 0.71 9.53
CA LYS A 328 -6.96 0.99 8.29
C LYS A 328 -6.64 2.40 7.83
N VAL A 329 -6.39 2.55 6.54
CA VAL A 329 -6.26 3.85 5.88
C VAL A 329 -7.49 4.06 5.02
N SER A 330 -8.05 5.26 5.11
CA SER A 330 -9.21 5.67 4.33
C SER A 330 -8.96 7.02 3.69
N VAL A 331 -9.59 7.23 2.54
CA VAL A 331 -9.72 8.53 1.92
C VAL A 331 -11.20 8.82 1.72
N ALA A 332 -11.60 10.06 2.00
CA ALA A 332 -12.99 10.49 1.94
C ALA A 332 -13.14 11.72 1.06
N ILE A 333 -14.15 11.72 0.20
CA ILE A 333 -14.51 12.84 -0.67
C ILE A 333 -16.01 13.12 -0.55
N HIS A 334 -16.38 14.39 -0.48
CA HIS A 334 -17.77 14.81 -0.39
C HIS A 334 -18.38 15.03 -1.78
N PHE A 335 -19.40 14.26 -2.11
CA PHE A 335 -20.22 14.42 -3.30
C PHE A 335 -21.49 15.21 -2.97
N TYR A 336 -21.41 16.53 -3.17
CA TYR A 336 -22.43 17.50 -2.76
C TYR A 336 -23.81 17.24 -3.38
N ASN A 337 -23.88 16.79 -4.64
CA ASN A 337 -25.17 16.67 -5.35
C ASN A 337 -26.14 15.71 -4.64
N TRP A 338 -25.64 14.67 -3.96
CA TRP A 338 -26.46 13.69 -3.25
C TRP A 338 -26.28 13.71 -1.72
N ASP A 339 -25.49 14.66 -1.20
CA ASP A 339 -25.10 14.75 0.21
C ASP A 339 -24.43 13.46 0.71
N TRP A 340 -23.47 12.95 -0.09
CA TRP A 340 -22.79 11.67 0.15
C TRP A 340 -21.32 11.90 0.47
N VAL A 341 -20.81 11.24 1.51
CA VAL A 341 -19.36 11.10 1.73
C VAL A 341 -18.94 9.73 1.23
N ILE A 342 -18.15 9.72 0.16
CA ILE A 342 -17.60 8.51 -0.46
C ILE A 342 -16.28 8.19 0.24
N VAL A 343 -16.18 7.01 0.84
CA VAL A 343 -15.01 6.58 1.61
C VAL A 343 -14.44 5.31 0.99
N ALA A 344 -13.26 5.41 0.39
CA ALA A 344 -12.47 4.24 0.00
C ALA A 344 -11.51 3.92 1.14
N SER A 345 -11.42 2.65 1.54
CA SER A 345 -10.58 2.25 2.67
C SER A 345 -9.94 0.89 2.45
N THR A 346 -8.72 0.72 2.92
CA THR A 346 -8.01 -0.57 2.93
C THR A 346 -7.12 -0.67 4.17
N TYR A 347 -6.57 -1.84 4.45
CA TYR A 347 -5.65 -2.03 5.55
C TYR A 347 -4.23 -1.60 5.17
N GLU A 348 -3.52 -1.00 6.12
CA GLU A 348 -2.17 -0.48 5.88
C GLU A 348 -1.16 -1.61 5.54
N ASP A 349 -1.35 -2.79 6.14
CA ASP A 349 -0.54 -3.99 5.87
C ASP A 349 -0.76 -4.58 4.47
N GLU A 350 -1.86 -4.24 3.77
CA GLU A 350 -2.06 -4.62 2.37
C GLU A 350 -1.21 -3.78 1.41
N TYR A 351 -0.78 -2.57 1.78
CA TYR A 351 0.25 -1.86 1.02
C TYR A 351 1.59 -2.58 1.11
N TYR A 352 1.86 -3.17 2.29
CA TYR A 352 3.10 -3.86 2.59
C TYR A 352 3.10 -5.34 2.20
N SER A 353 2.01 -5.91 1.65
CA SER A 353 2.07 -7.27 1.10
C SER A 353 3.05 -7.36 -0.08
N ALA A 354 3.20 -6.28 -0.86
CA ALA A 354 4.28 -6.12 -1.84
C ALA A 354 5.69 -6.03 -1.18
N LYS A 355 5.78 -5.49 0.05
CA LYS A 355 7.02 -5.44 0.85
C LYS A 355 7.46 -6.84 1.28
N ALA A 356 6.53 -7.77 1.56
CA ALA A 356 6.90 -9.16 1.89
C ALA A 356 7.69 -9.81 0.75
N SER A 357 7.31 -9.54 -0.51
CA SER A 357 8.06 -9.99 -1.69
C SER A 357 9.47 -9.36 -1.76
N VAL A 358 9.60 -8.09 -1.38
CA VAL A 358 10.90 -7.37 -1.33
C VAL A 358 11.78 -7.88 -0.17
N GLU A 359 11.19 -8.15 1.00
CA GLU A 359 11.89 -8.71 2.16
C GLU A 359 12.33 -10.16 1.93
N GLU A 360 11.52 -10.96 1.24
CA GLU A 360 11.87 -12.33 0.85
C GLU A 360 13.07 -12.33 -0.12
N VAL A 361 13.04 -11.46 -1.14
CA VAL A 361 14.16 -11.26 -2.07
C VAL A 361 15.42 -10.75 -1.33
N SER A 362 15.26 -9.82 -0.39
CA SER A 362 16.36 -9.25 0.41
C SER A 362 16.98 -10.28 1.38
N SER A 363 16.16 -11.15 1.98
CA SER A 363 16.61 -12.18 2.91
C SER A 363 17.37 -13.31 2.22
N GLY A 364 16.89 -13.77 1.06
CA GLY A 364 17.60 -14.73 0.22
C GLY A 364 18.96 -14.20 -0.25
N PHE A 365 19.02 -12.91 -0.62
CA PHE A 365 20.27 -12.25 -1.00
C PHE A 365 21.28 -12.19 0.17
N THR A 366 20.82 -11.90 1.39
CA THR A 366 21.67 -11.85 2.59
C THR A 366 22.31 -13.22 2.89
N ILE A 367 21.53 -14.30 2.85
CA ILE A 367 22.03 -15.66 3.10
C ILE A 367 23.06 -16.06 2.04
N ASN A 368 22.77 -15.80 0.76
CA ASN A 368 23.70 -16.10 -0.33
C ASN A 368 25.03 -15.36 -0.17
N MET A 369 25.01 -14.11 0.30
CA MET A 369 26.22 -13.33 0.54
C MET A 369 27.01 -13.80 1.78
N LEU A 370 26.34 -14.28 2.82
CA LEU A 370 27.00 -14.93 3.95
C LEU A 370 27.69 -16.23 3.53
N LEU A 371 27.05 -17.04 2.69
CA LEU A 371 27.64 -18.25 2.13
C LEU A 371 28.85 -17.93 1.24
N LEU A 372 28.75 -16.90 0.39
CA LEU A 372 29.86 -16.43 -0.43
C LEU A 372 31.03 -15.93 0.44
N THR A 373 30.73 -15.18 1.50
CA THR A 373 31.72 -14.71 2.48
C THR A 373 32.42 -15.86 3.18
N PHE A 374 31.65 -16.85 3.65
CA PHE A 374 32.20 -18.05 4.27
C PHE A 374 33.09 -18.82 3.27
N GLY A 375 32.65 -18.90 2.00
CA GLY A 375 33.43 -19.47 0.91
C GLY A 375 34.75 -18.76 0.67
N ILE A 376 34.76 -17.41 0.63
CA ILE A 376 35.98 -16.61 0.45
C ILE A 376 36.92 -16.79 1.65
N VAL A 377 36.41 -16.80 2.88
CA VAL A 377 37.24 -17.01 4.08
C VAL A 377 37.83 -18.42 4.09
N ALA A 378 37.03 -19.45 3.78
CA ALA A 378 37.49 -20.83 3.67
C ALA A 378 38.55 -20.99 2.57
N PHE A 379 38.32 -20.39 1.40
CA PHE A 379 39.28 -20.38 0.30
C PHE A 379 40.59 -19.67 0.69
N THR A 380 40.49 -18.51 1.34
CA THR A 380 41.66 -17.77 1.84
C THR A 380 42.45 -18.58 2.86
N LEU A 381 41.77 -19.29 3.77
CA LEU A 381 42.42 -20.18 4.73
C LEU A 381 43.17 -21.32 4.04
N VAL A 382 42.58 -21.92 2.99
CA VAL A 382 43.23 -22.98 2.20
C VAL A 382 44.47 -22.43 1.49
N VAL A 383 44.37 -21.25 0.85
CA VAL A 383 45.50 -20.59 0.18
C VAL A 383 46.59 -20.20 1.18
N ALA A 384 46.21 -19.61 2.33
CA ALA A 384 47.15 -19.24 3.39
C ALA A 384 47.87 -20.47 3.96
N TRP A 385 47.15 -21.57 4.18
CA TRP A 385 47.74 -22.84 4.62
C TRP A 385 48.70 -23.41 3.58
N TYR A 386 48.33 -23.37 2.29
CA TYR A 386 49.17 -23.84 1.18
C TYR A 386 50.49 -23.06 1.10
N PHE A 387 50.44 -21.72 1.01
CA PHE A 387 51.64 -20.89 0.93
C PHE A 387 52.45 -20.87 2.22
N SER A 388 51.80 -20.96 3.38
CA SER A 388 52.48 -21.10 4.67
C SER A 388 53.42 -22.29 4.68
N ASN A 389 52.95 -23.47 4.27
CA ASN A 389 53.77 -24.68 4.27
C ASN A 389 54.84 -24.59 3.17
N ARG A 390 54.49 -24.07 2.00
CA ARG A 390 55.41 -23.94 0.86
C ARG A 390 56.60 -23.00 1.14
N ILE A 391 56.39 -21.89 1.85
CA ILE A 391 57.45 -20.90 2.12
C ILE A 391 58.13 -21.14 3.47
N THR A 392 57.35 -21.44 4.52
CA THR A 392 57.89 -21.46 5.88
C THR A 392 58.71 -22.71 6.15
N ASP A 393 58.24 -23.88 5.71
CA ASP A 393 58.88 -25.15 6.06
C ASP A 393 60.34 -25.24 5.53
N PRO A 394 60.65 -24.89 4.26
CA PRO A 394 62.03 -24.87 3.76
C PRO A 394 62.93 -23.90 4.53
N ILE A 395 62.41 -22.71 4.87
CA ILE A 395 63.18 -21.69 5.60
C ILE A 395 63.49 -22.16 7.02
N THR A 396 62.53 -22.78 7.72
CA THR A 396 62.78 -23.32 9.08
C THR A 396 63.77 -24.46 9.09
N SER A 397 63.70 -25.37 8.11
CA SER A 397 64.69 -26.44 7.97
C SER A 397 66.09 -25.87 7.67
N LEU A 398 66.18 -24.88 6.79
CA LEU A 398 67.44 -24.19 6.48
C LEU A 398 68.04 -23.52 7.72
N ILE A 399 67.25 -22.80 8.51
CA ILE A 399 67.71 -22.15 9.74
C ILE A 399 68.26 -23.20 10.73
N GLY A 400 67.55 -24.32 10.92
CA GLY A 400 67.99 -25.39 11.82
C GLY A 400 69.32 -26.02 11.39
N SER A 401 69.50 -26.29 10.10
CA SER A 401 70.73 -26.88 9.59
C SER A 401 71.91 -25.90 9.59
N VAL A 402 71.68 -24.62 9.27
CA VAL A 402 72.71 -23.57 9.37
C VAL A 402 73.12 -23.35 10.82
N GLU A 403 72.19 -23.43 11.77
CA GLU A 403 72.51 -23.33 13.20
C GLU A 403 73.40 -24.49 13.69
N LYS A 404 73.15 -25.73 13.24
CA LYS A 404 74.03 -26.88 13.53
C LYS A 404 75.43 -26.71 12.93
N ILE A 405 75.51 -26.25 11.68
CA ILE A 405 76.77 -25.91 11.01
C ILE A 405 77.54 -24.83 11.79
N ALA A 406 76.85 -23.76 12.22
CA ALA A 406 77.45 -22.66 12.98
C ALA A 406 77.98 -23.11 14.36
N ARG A 407 77.37 -24.14 14.96
CA ARG A 407 77.81 -24.75 16.23
C ARG A 407 78.93 -25.78 16.05
N GLY A 408 79.43 -25.99 14.82
CA GLY A 408 80.54 -26.88 14.50
C GLY A 408 80.14 -28.32 14.14
N ASP A 409 78.85 -28.66 14.17
CA ASP A 409 78.35 -29.98 13.76
C ASP A 409 77.99 -29.99 12.27
N LEU A 410 79.04 -30.00 11.46
CA LEU A 410 78.94 -29.91 10.00
C LEU A 410 78.31 -31.15 9.37
N LYS A 411 78.53 -32.32 9.97
CA LYS A 411 77.97 -33.57 9.46
C LYS A 411 76.46 -33.59 9.70
N ALA A 412 75.99 -33.30 10.91
CA ALA A 412 74.56 -33.29 11.20
C ALA A 412 73.81 -32.20 10.41
N GLY A 413 74.40 -31.02 10.23
CA GLY A 413 73.78 -29.96 9.42
C GLY A 413 73.76 -30.26 7.92
N SER A 414 74.82 -30.89 7.38
CA SER A 414 74.86 -31.30 5.96
C SER A 414 73.89 -32.46 5.69
N ASP A 415 73.80 -33.44 6.59
CA ASP A 415 72.90 -34.58 6.46
C ASP A 415 71.44 -34.12 6.47
N GLU A 416 71.06 -33.18 7.33
CA GLU A 416 69.70 -32.61 7.39
C GLU A 416 69.33 -31.80 6.12
N LEU A 417 70.28 -31.04 5.54
CA LEU A 417 70.09 -30.36 4.25
C LEU A 417 69.96 -31.34 3.07
N ASN A 418 70.65 -32.48 3.13
CA ASN A 418 70.61 -33.52 2.10
C ASN A 418 69.36 -34.42 2.24
N GLU A 419 68.90 -34.66 3.47
CA GLU A 419 67.73 -35.47 3.79
C GLU A 419 66.42 -34.72 3.60
N TYR A 420 66.47 -33.38 3.55
CA TYR A 420 65.36 -32.55 3.06
C TYR A 420 65.08 -32.86 1.58
N LYS A 421 64.34 -33.96 1.36
CA LYS A 421 63.70 -34.27 0.09
C LYS A 421 62.71 -33.13 -0.13
N ILE A 422 62.92 -32.36 -1.21
CA ILE A 422 61.93 -31.44 -1.76
C ILE A 422 60.71 -32.30 -2.12
N GLN A 423 59.84 -32.51 -1.14
CA GLN A 423 58.74 -33.43 -1.26
C GLN A 423 57.67 -32.67 -2.00
N ARG A 424 57.44 -33.09 -3.25
CA ARG A 424 56.33 -32.73 -4.15
C ARG A 424 54.97 -33.11 -3.55
N ARG A 425 54.71 -32.72 -2.30
CA ARG A 425 53.47 -32.97 -1.56
C ARG A 425 52.51 -31.84 -1.95
N PHE A 426 51.49 -32.18 -2.74
CA PHE A 426 50.40 -31.35 -3.27
C PHE A 426 50.62 -30.64 -4.62
N THR A 427 50.75 -31.43 -5.68
CA THR A 427 50.21 -31.07 -6.99
C THR A 427 48.69 -31.26 -6.97
N LEU A 428 47.94 -30.19 -6.72
CA LEU A 428 46.52 -30.13 -7.08
C LEU A 428 46.39 -30.40 -8.58
N PHE A 429 45.39 -31.20 -8.98
CA PHE A 429 45.13 -31.63 -10.37
C PHE A 429 45.18 -30.51 -11.44
N ALA A 430 45.05 -29.24 -11.06
CA ALA A 430 45.17 -28.08 -11.96
C ALA A 430 46.61 -27.77 -12.43
N THR A 431 47.64 -28.09 -11.64
CA THR A 431 49.03 -27.69 -11.93
C THR A 431 49.67 -28.47 -13.06
N GLN A 432 49.26 -29.72 -13.30
CA GLN A 432 49.78 -30.53 -14.41
C GLN A 432 49.35 -30.00 -15.79
N LYS A 433 48.27 -29.21 -15.87
CA LYS A 433 47.78 -28.62 -17.11
C LYS A 433 48.34 -27.22 -17.42
N LEU A 434 48.96 -26.56 -16.43
CA LEU A 434 49.36 -25.14 -16.51
C LEU A 434 50.88 -24.91 -16.64
N ASN A 435 51.70 -25.97 -16.72
CA ASN A 435 53.15 -25.89 -16.94
C ASN A 435 53.87 -24.82 -16.07
N ILE A 436 53.48 -24.73 -14.80
CA ILE A 436 54.05 -23.77 -13.86
C ILE A 436 55.38 -24.34 -13.37
N ASP A 437 56.48 -23.65 -13.67
CA ASP A 437 57.81 -23.96 -13.16
C ASP A 437 57.83 -23.78 -11.63
N ASP A 438 58.32 -24.80 -10.92
CA ASP A 438 58.10 -25.00 -9.48
C ASP A 438 59.34 -24.57 -8.65
N THR A 439 60.39 -24.03 -9.29
CA THR A 439 61.60 -23.55 -8.62
C THR A 439 61.45 -22.10 -8.15
N ASP A 440 61.08 -21.95 -6.88
CA ASP A 440 60.93 -20.66 -6.21
C ASP A 440 62.25 -20.16 -5.57
N GLU A 441 62.36 -18.89 -5.17
CA GLU A 441 63.59 -18.34 -4.55
C GLU A 441 63.97 -19.06 -3.26
N SER A 442 63.00 -19.66 -2.56
CA SER A 442 63.23 -20.53 -1.41
C SER A 442 64.03 -21.79 -1.78
N HIS A 443 63.77 -22.39 -2.95
CA HIS A 443 64.54 -23.52 -3.47
C HIS A 443 65.95 -23.11 -3.87
N LEU A 444 66.10 -21.95 -4.51
CA LEU A 444 67.41 -21.41 -4.88
C LEU A 444 68.27 -21.13 -3.64
N LEU A 445 67.67 -20.62 -2.56
CA LEU A 445 68.35 -20.35 -1.30
C LEU A 445 68.84 -21.65 -0.64
N VAL A 446 67.98 -22.67 -0.53
CA VAL A 446 68.36 -23.99 0.02
C VAL A 446 69.48 -24.62 -0.81
N ALA A 447 69.38 -24.57 -2.14
CA ALA A 447 70.41 -25.10 -3.03
C ALA A 447 71.76 -24.37 -2.86
N SER A 448 71.73 -23.04 -2.72
CA SER A 448 72.92 -22.21 -2.51
C SER A 448 73.58 -22.50 -1.17
N VAL A 449 72.79 -22.62 -0.10
CA VAL A 449 73.30 -22.98 1.24
C VAL A 449 73.84 -24.41 1.28
N ARG A 450 73.20 -25.35 0.59
CA ARG A 450 73.70 -26.72 0.43
C ARG A 450 75.06 -26.74 -0.28
N LYS A 451 75.22 -25.97 -1.35
CA LYS A 451 76.50 -25.82 -2.05
C LYS A 451 77.58 -25.20 -1.15
N MET A 452 77.23 -24.18 -0.35
CA MET A 452 78.12 -23.58 0.63
C MET A 452 78.57 -24.60 1.70
N ALA A 453 77.64 -25.36 2.28
CA ALA A 453 77.93 -26.38 3.29
C ALA A 453 78.85 -27.48 2.74
N SER A 454 78.60 -27.94 1.51
CA SER A 454 79.46 -28.92 0.83
C SER A 454 80.88 -28.38 0.61
N ASN A 455 81.03 -27.16 0.12
CA ASN A 455 82.35 -26.55 -0.07
C ASN A 455 83.11 -26.41 1.26
N LEU A 456 82.42 -26.00 2.33
CA LEU A 456 83.02 -25.87 3.66
C LEU A 456 83.48 -27.24 4.20
N PHE A 457 82.68 -28.29 4.02
CA PHE A 457 83.05 -29.65 4.41
C PHE A 457 84.27 -30.14 3.63
N SER A 458 84.32 -29.92 2.31
CA SER A 458 85.47 -30.26 1.47
C SER A 458 86.74 -29.54 1.92
N LEU A 459 86.66 -28.24 2.20
CA LEU A 459 87.80 -27.45 2.71
C LEU A 459 88.30 -27.98 4.06
N LEU A 460 87.40 -28.29 4.99
CA LEU A 460 87.79 -28.84 6.29
C LEU A 460 88.36 -30.25 6.19
N SER A 461 87.84 -31.08 5.28
CA SER A 461 88.41 -32.40 5.00
C SER A 461 89.82 -32.28 4.42
N GLN A 462 90.04 -31.33 3.50
CA GLN A 462 91.36 -31.06 2.90
C GLN A 462 92.34 -30.48 3.93
N VAL A 463 91.91 -29.56 4.80
CA VAL A 463 92.73 -29.05 5.91
C VAL A 463 93.04 -30.16 6.89
N GLY A 464 92.08 -31.02 7.21
CA GLY A 464 92.27 -32.21 8.04
C GLY A 464 93.30 -33.17 7.46
N SER A 465 93.20 -33.51 6.17
CA SER A 465 94.17 -34.38 5.49
C SER A 465 95.55 -33.74 5.42
N SER A 466 95.61 -32.43 5.14
CA SER A 466 96.86 -31.66 5.13
C SER A 466 97.48 -31.61 6.52
N GLY A 467 96.68 -31.47 7.58
CA GLY A 467 97.13 -31.52 8.97
C GLY A 467 97.69 -32.89 9.35
N VAL A 468 97.04 -33.98 8.93
CA VAL A 468 97.54 -35.35 9.11
C VAL A 468 98.87 -35.54 8.36
N GLN A 469 98.99 -35.02 7.14
CA GLN A 469 100.20 -35.09 6.32
C GLN A 469 101.35 -34.24 6.88
N VAL A 470 101.05 -33.05 7.41
CA VAL A 470 102.02 -32.20 8.12
C VAL A 470 102.46 -32.91 9.39
N ASN A 471 101.54 -33.46 10.19
CA ASN A 471 101.89 -34.18 11.42
C ASN A 471 102.71 -35.44 11.14
N SER A 472 102.41 -36.20 10.08
CA SER A 472 103.22 -37.36 9.68
C SER A 472 104.61 -36.92 9.21
N SER A 473 104.70 -35.83 8.45
CA SER A 473 105.97 -35.24 8.01
C SER A 473 106.79 -34.70 9.20
N VAL A 474 106.17 -34.06 10.18
CA VAL A 474 106.83 -33.62 11.43
C VAL A 474 107.31 -34.82 12.23
N THR A 475 106.52 -35.89 12.33
CA THR A 475 106.91 -37.12 13.02
C THR A 475 108.12 -37.77 12.35
N GLN A 476 108.14 -37.79 11.02
CA GLN A 476 109.24 -38.30 10.21
C GLN A 476 110.50 -37.43 10.35
N ILE A 477 110.36 -36.09 10.28
CA ILE A 477 111.46 -35.15 10.53
C ILE A 477 112.03 -35.32 11.95
N THR A 478 111.17 -35.47 12.95
CA THR A 478 111.59 -35.69 14.35
C THR A 478 112.32 -37.02 14.51
N ALA A 479 111.87 -38.08 13.82
CA ALA A 479 112.56 -39.36 13.80
C ALA A 479 113.94 -39.25 13.11
N SER A 480 114.01 -38.58 11.95
CA SER A 480 115.28 -38.33 11.25
C SER A 480 116.23 -37.42 12.04
N ALA A 481 115.71 -36.44 12.78
CA ALA A 481 116.51 -35.59 13.66
C ALA A 481 117.12 -36.39 14.82
N ARG A 482 116.36 -37.34 15.39
CA ARG A 482 116.88 -38.27 16.41
C ARG A 482 117.93 -39.24 15.87
N GLU A 483 117.81 -39.65 14.60
CA GLU A 483 118.84 -40.46 13.92
C GLU A 483 120.14 -39.67 13.73
N LEU A 484 120.05 -38.38 13.38
CA LEU A 484 121.20 -37.47 13.24
C LEU A 484 121.89 -37.14 14.58
N GLU A 485 121.17 -37.15 15.70
CA GLU A 485 121.77 -37.02 17.05
C GLU A 485 122.46 -38.31 17.54
N ALA A 486 122.17 -39.46 16.92
CA ALA A 486 122.74 -40.75 17.26
C ALA A 486 124.00 -41.12 16.44
N THR A 487 124.47 -40.21 15.58
CA THR A 487 125.69 -40.34 14.77
C THR A 487 126.69 -39.26 15.16
#